data_AF-D7NVB9-F1
#
_entry.id   AF-D7NVB9-F1
#
_cell.length_a   1.000
_cell.length_b   1.000
_cell.length_c   1.000
_cell.angle_alpha   90.00
_cell.angle_beta   90.00
_cell.angle_gamma   90.00
#
_symmetry.space_group_name_H-M   'P 1'
#
loop_
_entity.id
_entity.type
_entity.pdbx_description
1 polymer ?
#
loop_
_entity_poly.entity_id
_entity_poly.type
_entity_poly.pdbx_seq_one_letter_code
_entity_poly.pdbx_strand_id
1 'polypeptide(L)'
;MKIVLLLALALPMVVATRGPLKPGCPNPNQGRQCLLYRDQCQTDFDCEREGKGDICCPINGCGKECVTLHMNARCPDPGSYGLNCFAYIHQCNIDRQCRGKQKCCLVAGCGRSCQSV
;
A
#
# COMPACT_ATOMS: atom_id res chain seq x y z
N MET A 1 6.42 55.68 14.96
CA MET A 1 6.07 55.01 13.68
C MET A 1 6.30 53.52 13.87
N LYS A 2 5.33 52.71 13.40
CA LYS A 2 5.18 51.27 13.63
C LYS A 2 6.24 50.48 12.83
N ILE A 3 6.92 49.52 13.45
CA ILE A 3 7.59 48.44 12.71
C ILE A 3 7.00 47.12 13.20
N VAL A 4 6.17 46.55 12.34
CA VAL A 4 5.43 45.30 12.52
C VAL A 4 6.42 44.15 12.37
N LEU A 5 6.64 43.38 13.43
CA LEU A 5 7.35 42.10 13.33
C LEU A 5 6.43 41.09 12.61
N LEU A 6 6.76 40.79 11.36
CA LEU A 6 6.13 39.73 10.57
C LEU A 6 6.66 38.38 11.04
N LEU A 7 5.86 37.63 11.80
CA LEU A 7 6.08 36.22 12.10
C LEU A 7 5.93 35.41 10.81
N ALA A 8 7.06 35.03 10.22
CA ALA A 8 7.10 34.11 9.10
C ALA A 8 6.74 32.69 9.60
N LEU A 9 5.49 32.29 9.36
CA LEU A 9 5.03 30.91 9.49
C LEU A 9 5.72 30.05 8.41
N ALA A 10 6.87 29.48 8.75
CA ALA A 10 7.49 28.43 7.96
C ALA A 10 6.68 27.14 8.14
N LEU A 11 5.74 26.88 7.22
CA LEU A 11 5.08 25.59 7.11
C LEU A 11 6.10 24.58 6.52
N PRO A 12 6.44 23.48 7.21
CA PRO A 12 7.26 22.44 6.63
C PRO A 12 6.44 21.74 5.54
N MET A 13 6.83 21.92 4.29
CA MET A 13 6.32 21.14 3.16
C MET A 13 6.79 19.69 3.35
N VAL A 14 5.91 18.84 3.87
CA VAL A 14 6.17 17.39 3.94
C VAL A 14 6.08 16.86 2.50
N VAL A 15 7.23 16.72 1.85
CA VAL A 15 7.31 16.01 0.57
C VAL A 15 7.01 14.55 0.86
N ALA A 16 5.79 14.11 0.51
CA ALA A 16 5.40 12.71 0.56
C ALA A 16 6.10 11.96 -0.57
N THR A 17 7.36 11.55 -0.34
CA THR A 17 8.02 10.56 -1.18
C THR A 17 7.20 9.28 -1.14
N ARG A 18 6.61 8.89 -2.27
CA ARG A 18 5.97 7.58 -2.44
C ARG A 18 7.05 6.52 -2.24
N GLY A 19 7.12 5.99 -1.01
CA GLY A 19 8.05 4.93 -0.67
C GLY A 19 7.80 3.69 -1.55
N PRO A 20 8.83 2.89 -1.80
CA PRO A 20 8.69 1.64 -2.54
C PRO A 20 7.60 0.76 -1.90
N LEU A 21 6.77 0.11 -2.73
CA LEU A 21 5.75 -0.83 -2.27
C LEU A 21 6.45 -1.97 -1.50
N LYS A 22 6.24 -2.03 -0.18
CA LYS A 22 6.72 -3.15 0.64
C LYS A 22 5.80 -4.36 0.39
N PRO A 23 6.32 -5.50 -0.08
CA PRO A 23 5.51 -6.69 -0.33
C PRO A 23 4.72 -7.09 0.93
N GLY A 24 3.44 -7.44 0.76
CA GLY A 24 2.54 -7.77 1.87
C GLY A 24 1.84 -6.56 2.51
N CYS A 25 2.24 -5.32 2.20
CA CYS A 25 1.52 -4.14 2.65
C CYS A 25 0.31 -3.82 1.75
N PRO A 26 -0.79 -3.33 2.34
CA PRO A 26 -1.94 -2.86 1.58
C PRO A 26 -1.57 -1.70 0.67
N ASN A 27 -2.29 -1.54 -0.44
CA ASN A 27 -2.06 -0.43 -1.34
C ASN A 27 -2.37 0.90 -0.62
N PRO A 28 -1.40 1.83 -0.53
CA PRO A 28 -1.59 3.12 0.14
C PRO A 28 -2.72 3.98 -0.45
N ASN A 29 -3.21 3.69 -1.67
CA ASN A 29 -4.26 4.47 -2.33
C ASN A 29 -5.69 3.92 -2.16
N GLN A 30 -5.91 2.89 -1.33
CA GLN A 30 -7.23 2.26 -1.13
C GLN A 30 -8.21 3.07 -0.23
N GLY A 31 -8.19 4.40 -0.28
CA GLY A 31 -9.27 5.22 0.26
C GLY A 31 -9.44 5.20 1.78
N ARG A 32 -8.39 4.89 2.56
CA ARG A 32 -8.44 5.04 4.01
C ARG A 32 -8.34 6.53 4.36
N GLN A 33 -9.43 7.11 4.84
CA GLN A 33 -9.41 8.40 5.53
C GLN A 33 -9.02 8.17 6.98
N CYS A 34 -7.86 8.69 7.36
CA CYS A 34 -7.42 8.70 8.73
C CYS A 34 -7.66 10.07 9.35
N LEU A 35 -8.29 10.06 10.52
CA LEU A 35 -8.57 11.27 11.28
C LEU A 35 -7.34 11.78 12.04
N LEU A 36 -6.32 10.93 12.21
CA LEU A 36 -5.09 11.25 12.93
C LEU A 36 -3.88 10.57 12.28
N TYR A 37 -2.75 11.29 12.23
CA TYR A 37 -1.45 10.74 11.83
C TYR A 37 -0.74 10.20 13.07
N ARG A 38 -0.47 8.88 13.12
CA ARG A 38 0.25 8.27 14.23
C ARG A 38 0.87 6.93 13.83
N ASP A 39 2.18 6.81 14.00
CA ASP A 39 2.90 5.55 13.86
C ASP A 39 2.57 4.61 15.03
N GLN A 40 2.09 3.40 14.72
CA GLN A 40 1.92 2.29 15.66
C GLN A 40 3.19 1.43 15.79
N CYS A 41 4.05 1.47 14.78
CA CYS A 41 5.26 0.67 14.68
C CYS A 41 6.36 1.45 13.97
N GLN A 42 7.62 1.07 14.22
CA GLN A 42 8.76 1.53 13.44
C GLN A 42 9.31 0.40 12.57
N THR A 43 9.20 -0.84 13.05
CA THR A 43 9.70 -2.06 12.41
C THR A 43 8.68 -3.20 12.51
N ASP A 44 8.87 -4.25 11.72
CA ASP A 44 8.02 -5.46 11.77
C ASP A 44 8.08 -6.13 13.15
N PHE A 45 9.24 -6.05 13.81
CA PHE A 45 9.45 -6.58 15.16
C PHE A 45 8.58 -5.89 16.23
N ASP A 46 8.24 -4.61 16.04
CA ASP A 46 7.32 -3.93 16.97
C ASP A 46 5.92 -4.56 16.92
N CYS A 47 5.49 -5.02 15.73
CA CYS A 47 4.19 -5.65 15.53
C CYS A 47 4.13 -7.04 16.16
N GLU A 48 5.18 -7.84 15.98
CA GLU A 48 5.33 -9.15 16.63
C GLU A 48 5.36 -9.01 18.15
N ARG A 49 6.19 -8.11 18.68
CA ARG A 49 6.35 -7.89 20.12
C ARG A 49 5.05 -7.48 20.80
N GLU A 50 4.24 -6.65 20.13
CA GLU A 50 2.97 -6.16 20.67
C GLU A 50 1.77 -7.06 20.33
N GLY A 51 1.96 -8.10 19.50
CA GLY A 51 0.89 -8.99 19.06
C GLY A 51 -0.19 -8.28 18.21
N LYS A 52 0.19 -7.20 17.50
CA LYS A 52 -0.73 -6.34 16.73
C LYS A 52 -0.70 -6.60 15.22
N GLY A 53 0.09 -7.56 14.77
CA GLY A 53 0.27 -7.92 13.36
C GLY A 53 1.66 -8.49 13.13
N ASP A 54 2.02 -8.65 11.86
CA ASP A 54 3.28 -9.28 11.45
C ASP A 54 4.21 -8.32 10.72
N ILE A 55 3.65 -7.29 10.08
CA ILE A 55 4.40 -6.35 9.24
C ILE A 55 3.97 -4.91 9.52
N CYS A 56 4.96 -4.04 9.62
CA CYS A 56 4.80 -2.60 9.74
C CYS A 56 4.74 -1.98 8.35
N CYS A 57 3.61 -1.36 8.03
CA CYS A 57 3.29 -0.85 6.70
C CYS A 57 2.97 0.65 6.70
N PRO A 58 3.49 1.42 5.74
CA PRO A 58 3.09 2.80 5.56
C PRO A 58 1.67 2.87 5.01
N ILE A 59 0.80 3.63 5.69
CA ILE A 59 -0.57 3.92 5.28
C ILE A 59 -0.64 5.40 4.90
N ASN A 60 -1.07 5.69 3.67
CA ASN A 60 -1.07 7.05 3.16
C ASN A 60 -1.95 7.96 4.02
N GLY A 61 -1.38 9.07 4.50
CA GLY A 61 -2.08 10.02 5.37
C GLY A 61 -2.26 9.58 6.83
N CYS A 62 -1.72 8.43 7.25
CA CYS A 62 -1.94 7.89 8.60
C CYS A 62 -0.67 7.58 9.39
N GLY A 63 0.48 7.44 8.72
CA GLY A 63 1.74 6.98 9.32
C GLY A 63 1.97 5.49 9.06
N LYS A 64 2.49 4.77 10.03
CA LYS A 64 2.76 3.32 9.95
C LYS A 64 1.84 2.50 10.83
N GLU A 65 1.24 1.44 10.29
CA GLU A 65 0.37 0.52 11.02
C GLU A 65 0.89 -0.92 10.98
N CYS A 66 0.63 -1.66 12.06
CA CYS A 66 0.81 -3.11 12.06
C CYS A 66 -0.34 -3.77 11.31
N VAL A 67 0.00 -4.65 10.38
CA VAL A 67 -0.95 -5.43 9.59
C VAL A 67 -0.56 -6.89 9.63
N THR A 68 -1.56 -7.75 9.58
CA THR A 68 -1.34 -9.21 9.53
C THR A 68 -0.86 -9.61 8.14
N LEU A 69 0.31 -10.22 8.06
CA LEU A 69 0.83 -10.87 6.87
C LEU A 69 -0.08 -12.05 6.53
N HIS A 70 -0.88 -11.87 5.49
CA HIS A 70 -1.50 -13.01 4.85
C HIS A 70 -0.45 -13.71 3.99
N MET A 71 0.33 -14.60 4.61
CA MET A 71 1.38 -15.43 4.00
C MET A 71 0.88 -16.29 2.83
N ASN A 72 -0.45 -16.41 2.68
CA ASN A 72 -1.03 -16.87 1.43
C ASN A 72 -0.87 -15.77 0.41
N ALA A 73 0.24 -15.81 -0.33
CA ALA A 73 0.57 -15.04 -1.53
C ALA A 73 -0.73 -14.65 -2.28
N ARG A 74 -1.31 -13.50 -1.93
CA ARG A 74 -2.63 -13.07 -2.41
C ARG A 74 -2.39 -12.22 -3.63
N CYS A 75 -3.26 -12.38 -4.62
CA CYS A 75 -3.24 -11.50 -5.77
C CYS A 75 -3.25 -10.04 -5.32
N PRO A 76 -2.45 -9.16 -5.96
CA PRO A 76 -2.51 -7.73 -5.68
C PRO A 76 -3.94 -7.23 -5.88
N ASP A 77 -4.31 -6.21 -5.11
CA ASP A 77 -5.62 -5.57 -5.27
C ASP A 77 -5.80 -5.09 -6.72
N PRO A 78 -6.90 -5.45 -7.39
CA PRO A 78 -7.13 -5.05 -8.78
C PRO A 78 -7.20 -3.53 -8.96
N GLY A 79 -7.61 -2.75 -7.96
CA GLY A 79 -7.62 -1.28 -8.03
C GLY A 79 -6.22 -0.65 -7.94
N SER A 80 -5.20 -1.42 -7.54
CA SER A 80 -3.84 -0.88 -7.33
C SER A 80 -3.05 -0.54 -8.58
N TYR A 81 -3.48 -1.03 -9.74
CA TYR A 81 -2.77 -0.83 -11.00
C TYR A 81 -2.99 0.57 -11.61
N GLY A 82 -4.06 1.28 -11.22
CA GLY A 82 -4.35 2.63 -11.75
C GLY A 82 -4.55 2.67 -13.27
N LEU A 83 -4.99 1.56 -13.87
CA LEU A 83 -5.21 1.42 -15.31
C LEU A 83 -6.71 1.44 -15.63
N ASN A 84 -7.08 2.15 -16.70
CA ASN A 84 -8.39 2.02 -17.32
C ASN A 84 -8.31 1.04 -18.49
N CYS A 85 -9.19 0.05 -18.49
CA CYS A 85 -9.17 -1.03 -19.47
C CYS A 85 -9.72 -0.56 -20.81
N PHE A 86 -8.95 -0.75 -21.89
CA PHE A 86 -9.47 -0.63 -23.26
C PHE A 86 -10.05 -1.95 -23.78
N ALA A 87 -9.61 -3.08 -23.20
CA ALA A 87 -10.09 -4.42 -23.52
C ALA A 87 -9.96 -5.32 -22.29
N TYR A 88 -10.80 -6.37 -22.23
CA TYR A 88 -10.80 -7.36 -21.16
C TYR A 88 -10.24 -8.68 -21.68
N ILE A 89 -9.02 -9.04 -21.26
CA ILE A 89 -8.33 -10.23 -21.78
C ILE A 89 -7.81 -11.09 -20.61
N HIS A 90 -8.19 -12.37 -20.64
CA HIS A 90 -7.71 -13.37 -19.69
C HIS A 90 -6.57 -14.19 -20.30
N GLN A 91 -5.36 -14.04 -19.76
CA GLN A 91 -4.19 -14.86 -20.10
C GLN A 91 -4.16 -16.17 -19.31
N CYS A 92 -4.88 -16.22 -18.20
CA CYS A 92 -5.06 -17.40 -17.35
C CYS A 92 -6.46 -17.37 -16.73
N ASN A 93 -6.92 -18.52 -16.26
CA ASN A 93 -8.15 -18.69 -15.51
C ASN A 93 -7.89 -19.18 -14.08
N ILE A 94 -6.79 -19.89 -13.84
CA ILE A 94 -6.45 -20.56 -12.58
C ILE A 94 -4.92 -20.63 -12.39
N ASP A 95 -4.48 -20.68 -11.13
CA ASP A 95 -3.05 -20.62 -10.73
C ASP A 95 -2.16 -21.66 -11.43
N ARG A 96 -2.68 -22.89 -11.65
CA ARG A 96 -1.93 -23.97 -12.31
C ARG A 96 -1.53 -23.70 -13.76
N GLN A 97 -2.07 -22.66 -14.39
CA GLN A 97 -1.67 -22.23 -15.74
C GLN A 97 -0.46 -21.28 -15.69
N CYS A 98 -0.10 -20.79 -14.51
CA CYS A 98 1.03 -19.90 -14.29
C CYS A 98 2.29 -20.68 -13.93
N ARG A 99 3.46 -20.12 -14.24
CA ARG A 99 4.74 -20.80 -14.03
C ARG A 99 5.27 -20.57 -12.62
N GLY A 100 5.85 -21.61 -12.03
CA GLY A 100 6.50 -21.52 -10.72
C GLY A 100 5.53 -21.15 -9.60
N LYS A 101 5.85 -20.09 -8.85
CA LYS A 101 5.06 -19.61 -7.71
C LYS A 101 4.04 -18.52 -8.09
N GLN A 102 3.80 -18.31 -9.38
CA GLN A 102 2.85 -17.30 -9.85
C GLN A 102 1.40 -17.73 -9.63
N LYS A 103 0.51 -16.75 -9.46
CA LYS A 103 -0.94 -16.94 -9.37
C LYS A 103 -1.68 -16.20 -10.46
N CYS A 104 -2.85 -16.71 -10.81
CA CYS A 104 -3.71 -16.10 -11.80
C CYS A 104 -4.57 -15.01 -11.18
N CYS A 105 -4.18 -13.75 -11.40
CA CYS A 105 -4.71 -12.60 -10.68
C CYS A 105 -5.48 -11.65 -11.59
N LEU A 106 -6.55 -11.05 -11.05
CA LEU A 106 -7.26 -9.97 -11.72
C LEU A 106 -6.41 -8.70 -11.68
N VAL A 107 -6.08 -8.17 -12.86
CA VAL A 107 -5.23 -6.98 -13.01
C VAL A 107 -6.09 -5.82 -13.47
N ALA A 108 -6.15 -4.75 -12.68
CA ALA A 108 -6.90 -3.52 -13.04
C ALA A 108 -8.41 -3.73 -13.32
N GLY A 109 -8.97 -4.91 -13.01
CA GLY A 109 -10.27 -5.31 -13.54
C GLY A 109 -10.28 -5.63 -15.04
N CYS A 110 -9.16 -5.48 -15.75
CA CYS A 110 -9.02 -5.64 -17.21
C CYS A 110 -8.84 -7.10 -17.69
N GLY A 111 -9.10 -8.05 -16.81
CA GLY A 111 -8.85 -9.46 -17.06
C GLY A 111 -7.75 -10.02 -16.15
N ARG A 112 -7.33 -11.25 -16.45
CA ARG A 112 -6.49 -12.06 -15.55
C ARG A 112 -5.12 -12.31 -16.17
N SER A 113 -4.07 -12.18 -15.36
CA SER A 113 -2.71 -12.53 -15.77
C SER A 113 -1.94 -13.19 -14.64
N CYS A 114 -0.87 -13.90 -15.00
CA CYS A 114 0.00 -14.54 -14.03
C CYS A 114 0.87 -13.50 -13.32
N GLN A 115 0.65 -13.32 -12.03
CA GLN A 115 1.39 -12.39 -11.18
C GLN A 115 2.28 -13.16 -10.23
N SER A 116 3.49 -12.64 -10.04
CA SER A 116 4.35 -13.07 -8.94
C SER A 116 3.72 -12.59 -7.64
N VAL A 117 3.47 -13.53 -6.72
CA VAL A 117 2.85 -13.31 -5.42
C VAL A 117 3.76 -13.76 -4.29
#